data_AF-A0A6C9QFX2-F1
#
_entry.id   AF-A0A6C9QFX2-F1
#
_cell.length_a   1.000
_cell.length_b   1.000
_cell.length_c   1.000
_cell.angle_alpha   90.00
_cell.angle_beta   90.00
_cell.angle_gamma   90.00
#
_symmetry.space_group_name_H-M   'P 1'
#
loop_
_entity.id
_entity.type
_entity.pdbx_description
1 polymer ?
#
loop_
_entity_poly.entity_id
_entity_poly.type
_entity_poly.pdbx_seq_one_letter_code
_entity_poly.pdbx_strand_id
1 'polypeptide(L)'
;VVAMTVLGLAMACWIAVLAIAEAALRISRGTKTTFSYWGMVAAHLGLAVTIVGIAFSQNYSVERDVRMKSGDSVDIHEYRFTFRDVKEVTGPNWRGGVATIGVTRDGKPETVLYAEKRYYNTAGSMMTEAAIDGGITRDLYAALGEELENGAWAVRLYYKPFVRWIWAGGLMMALGGLLCLFDPRYRKRVNPQKTAPEAV
;
A
#
# COMPACT_ATOMS: atom_id res chain seq x y z
N VAL A 1 21.34 -4.84 5.12
CA VAL A 1 19.97 -5.01 4.59
C VAL A 1 19.10 -5.79 5.60
N VAL A 2 19.41 -7.04 5.95
CA VAL A 2 18.68 -7.84 6.96
C VAL A 2 18.59 -7.17 8.34
N ALA A 3 19.62 -6.42 8.76
CA ALA A 3 19.61 -5.72 10.05
C ALA A 3 18.47 -4.70 10.21
N MET A 4 18.14 -3.93 9.16
CA MET A 4 17.07 -2.93 9.20
C MET A 4 15.70 -3.57 9.31
N THR A 5 15.47 -4.69 8.60
CA THR A 5 14.23 -5.47 8.74
C THR A 5 14.06 -6.05 10.14
N VAL A 6 15.13 -6.61 10.71
CA VAL A 6 15.08 -7.20 12.06
C VAL A 6 14.82 -6.12 13.10
N LEU A 7 15.46 -4.95 12.99
CA LEU A 7 15.21 -3.81 13.87
C LEU A 7 13.77 -3.30 13.74
N GLY A 8 13.27 -3.14 12.52
CA GLY A 8 11.88 -2.73 12.26
C GLY A 8 10.87 -3.73 12.86
N LEU A 9 11.10 -5.02 12.67
CA LEU A 9 10.29 -6.09 13.24
C LEU A 9 10.35 -6.10 14.77
N ALA A 10 11.54 -5.97 15.37
CA ALA A 10 11.70 -5.92 16.82
C ALA A 10 10.93 -4.74 17.41
N MET A 11 11.00 -3.56 16.77
CA MET A 11 10.29 -2.37 17.21
C MET A 11 8.77 -2.52 17.04
N ALA A 12 8.30 -3.09 15.92
CA ALA A 12 6.88 -3.35 15.70
C ALA A 12 6.33 -4.37 16.71
N CYS A 13 7.05 -5.46 16.97
CA CYS A 13 6.70 -6.45 17.98
C CYS A 13 6.66 -5.83 19.37
N TRP A 14 7.65 -5.00 19.72
CA TRP A 14 7.69 -4.29 21.00
C TRP A 14 6.44 -3.42 21.20
N ILE A 15 6.09 -2.60 20.21
CA ILE A 15 4.91 -1.73 20.25
C ILE A 15 3.63 -2.55 20.36
N ALA A 16 3.50 -3.61 19.55
CA ALA A 16 2.31 -4.47 19.55
C ALA A 16 2.13 -5.22 20.88
N VAL A 17 3.20 -5.81 21.41
CA VAL A 17 3.18 -6.53 22.68
C VAL A 17 2.82 -5.60 23.83
N LEU A 18 3.41 -4.40 23.90
CA LEU A 18 3.07 -3.45 24.95
C LEU A 18 1.62 -2.96 24.85
N ALA A 19 1.13 -2.65 23.64
CA ALA A 19 -0.24 -2.21 23.44
C ALA A 19 -1.26 -3.32 23.83
N ILE A 20 -0.99 -4.56 23.45
CA ILE A 20 -1.84 -5.72 23.79
C ILE A 20 -1.76 -6.05 25.28
N ALA A 21 -0.56 -6.05 25.87
CA ALA A 21 -0.37 -6.31 27.29
C ALA A 21 -1.07 -5.27 28.15
N GLU A 22 -0.98 -3.98 27.78
CA GLU A 22 -1.73 -2.93 28.45
C GLU A 22 -3.24 -3.17 28.34
N ALA A 23 -3.75 -3.52 27.15
CA ALA A 23 -5.16 -3.84 26.95
C ALA A 23 -5.63 -5.02 27.80
N ALA A 24 -4.87 -6.11 27.81
CA ALA A 24 -5.18 -7.30 28.60
C ALA A 24 -5.20 -7.00 30.11
N LEU A 25 -4.17 -6.30 30.62
CA LEU A 25 -4.09 -5.91 32.03
C LEU A 25 -5.25 -4.99 32.44
N ARG A 26 -5.66 -4.07 31.56
CA ARG A 26 -6.70 -3.08 31.84
C ARG A 26 -8.10 -3.69 31.83
N ILE A 27 -8.34 -4.65 30.94
CA ILE A 27 -9.54 -5.49 30.92
C ILE A 27 -9.60 -6.37 32.18
N SER A 28 -8.49 -7.03 32.54
CA SER A 28 -8.40 -7.89 33.72
C SER A 28 -8.64 -7.11 35.04
N ARG A 29 -8.21 -5.84 35.10
CA ARG A 29 -8.45 -4.95 36.24
C ARG A 29 -9.87 -4.37 36.32
N GLY A 30 -10.75 -4.68 35.36
CA GLY A 30 -12.15 -4.21 35.36
C GLY A 30 -12.31 -2.69 35.23
N THR A 31 -11.27 -1.98 34.78
CA THR A 31 -11.32 -0.51 34.66
C THR A 31 -12.19 -0.09 33.48
N LYS A 32 -12.98 0.98 33.64
CA LYS A 32 -13.83 1.52 32.57
C LYS A 32 -12.96 1.92 31.37
N THR A 33 -13.14 1.26 30.23
CA THR A 33 -12.44 1.58 28.99
C THR A 33 -13.21 2.66 28.22
N THR A 34 -12.60 3.83 28.01
CA THR A 34 -13.17 4.90 27.20
C THR A 34 -12.80 4.73 25.72
N PHE A 35 -13.53 5.38 24.81
CA PHE A 35 -13.23 5.38 23.39
C PHE A 35 -11.83 5.93 23.07
N SER A 36 -11.31 6.90 23.82
CA SER A 36 -9.91 7.36 23.66
C SER A 36 -8.88 6.28 23.97
N TYR A 37 -9.18 5.33 24.87
CA TYR A 37 -8.27 4.23 25.16
C TYR A 37 -8.15 3.26 23.98
N TRP A 38 -9.30 2.86 23.44
CA TRP A 38 -9.34 2.01 22.24
C TRP A 38 -8.75 2.73 21.01
N GLY A 39 -8.92 4.05 20.92
CA GLY A 39 -8.26 4.87 19.91
C GLY A 39 -6.73 4.86 20.03
N MET A 40 -6.19 4.98 21.24
CA MET A 40 -4.75 4.87 21.50
C MET A 40 -4.21 3.49 21.14
N VAL A 41 -4.87 2.40 21.57
CA VAL A 41 -4.45 1.03 21.25
C VAL A 41 -4.50 0.78 19.74
N ALA A 42 -5.57 1.19 19.07
CA ALA A 42 -5.71 1.07 17.61
C ALA A 42 -4.62 1.86 16.86
N ALA A 43 -4.25 3.05 17.34
CA ALA A 43 -3.17 3.84 16.76
C ALA A 43 -1.79 3.18 16.93
N HIS A 44 -1.47 2.65 18.11
CA HIS A 44 -0.20 1.95 18.33
C HIS A 44 -0.11 0.64 17.53
N LEU A 45 -1.20 -0.10 17.43
CA LEU A 45 -1.26 -1.29 16.55
C LEU A 45 -1.13 -0.90 15.07
N GLY A 46 -1.78 0.19 14.65
CA GLY A 46 -1.64 0.72 13.29
C GLY A 46 -0.20 1.13 12.97
N LEU A 47 0.50 1.75 13.93
CA LEU A 47 1.93 2.08 13.80
C LEU A 47 2.79 0.82 13.66
N ALA A 48 2.56 -0.21 14.48
CA ALA A 48 3.27 -1.48 14.39
C ALA A 48 3.08 -2.14 13.02
N VAL A 49 1.83 -2.20 12.52
CA VAL A 49 1.51 -2.74 11.19
C VAL A 49 2.22 -1.95 10.07
N THR A 50 2.26 -0.62 10.18
CA THR A 50 2.93 0.25 9.22
C THR A 50 4.44 -0.01 9.18
N ILE A 51 5.08 -0.13 10.34
CA ILE A 51 6.53 -0.42 10.45
C ILE A 51 6.85 -1.76 9.81
N VAL A 52 6.04 -2.79 10.05
CA VAL A 52 6.20 -4.11 9.39
C VAL A 52 6.09 -3.95 7.87
N GLY A 53 5.06 -3.27 7.38
CA GLY A 53 4.88 -3.03 5.95
C GLY A 53 6.08 -2.34 5.31
N ILE A 54 6.61 -1.28 5.92
CA ILE A 54 7.79 -0.55 5.42
C ILE A 54 9.04 -1.44 5.44
N ALA A 55 9.29 -2.13 6.55
CA ALA A 55 10.47 -2.96 6.71
C ALA A 55 10.54 -4.06 5.63
N PHE A 56 9.43 -4.77 5.42
CA PHE A 56 9.37 -5.81 4.39
C PHE A 56 9.38 -5.23 2.98
N SER A 57 8.61 -4.16 2.72
CA SER A 57 8.53 -3.55 1.39
C SER A 57 9.87 -3.03 0.91
N GLN A 58 10.72 -2.47 1.78
CA GLN A 58 12.03 -1.93 1.38
C GLN A 58 13.07 -3.02 1.12
N ASN A 59 13.01 -4.13 1.85
CA ASN A 59 14.04 -5.17 1.79
C ASN A 59 13.75 -6.20 0.69
N TYR A 60 12.49 -6.58 0.54
CA TYR A 60 12.06 -7.62 -0.39
C TYR A 60 11.48 -7.05 -1.70
N SER A 61 11.51 -5.73 -1.90
CA SER A 61 11.14 -5.16 -3.20
C SER A 61 12.16 -5.54 -4.26
N VAL A 62 11.70 -6.07 -5.38
CA VAL A 62 12.53 -6.32 -6.56
C VAL A 62 12.00 -5.52 -7.72
N GLU A 63 12.91 -4.80 -8.36
CA GLU A 63 12.70 -4.09 -9.61
C GLU A 63 13.55 -4.77 -10.69
N ARG A 64 12.94 -5.05 -11.84
CA ARG A 64 13.61 -5.60 -13.01
C ARG A 64 13.17 -4.86 -14.25
N ASP A 65 14.12 -4.14 -14.82
CA ASP A 65 13.99 -3.50 -16.12
C ASP A 65 14.54 -4.46 -17.17
N VAL A 66 13.65 -4.98 -18.01
CA VAL A 66 13.96 -6.04 -18.96
C VAL A 66 13.47 -5.66 -20.35
N ARG A 67 14.26 -6.02 -21.36
CA ARG A 67 13.82 -5.98 -22.76
C ARG A 67 13.11 -7.29 -23.06
N MET A 68 11.83 -7.22 -23.44
CA MET A 68 11.01 -8.39 -23.73
C MET A 68 10.38 -8.30 -25.11
N LYS A 69 10.35 -9.42 -25.83
CA LYS A 69 9.54 -9.62 -27.04
C LYS A 69 8.30 -10.46 -26.72
N SER A 70 7.31 -10.45 -27.61
CA SER A 70 6.15 -11.34 -27.53
C SER A 70 6.60 -12.80 -27.43
N GLY A 71 6.21 -13.46 -26.33
CA GLY A 71 6.61 -14.81 -25.97
C GLY A 71 7.72 -14.91 -24.91
N ASP A 72 8.45 -13.83 -24.63
CA ASP A 72 9.50 -13.86 -23.62
C ASP A 72 8.93 -13.98 -22.21
N SER A 73 9.67 -14.65 -21.34
CA SER A 73 9.33 -14.79 -19.93
C SER A 73 10.48 -14.41 -19.02
N VAL A 74 10.17 -13.72 -17.92
CA VAL A 74 11.12 -13.34 -16.88
C VAL A 74 10.64 -13.86 -15.54
N ASP A 75 11.54 -14.53 -14.82
CA ASP A 75 11.28 -15.07 -13.49
C ASP A 75 11.75 -14.06 -12.42
N ILE A 76 10.83 -13.72 -11.51
CA ILE A 76 11.08 -12.88 -10.34
C ILE A 76 10.56 -13.63 -9.11
N HIS A 77 11.47 -14.13 -8.28
CA HIS A 77 11.14 -15.03 -7.16
C HIS A 77 10.33 -16.26 -7.65
N GLU A 78 9.14 -16.48 -7.11
CA GLU A 78 8.23 -17.58 -7.47
C GLU A 78 7.30 -17.22 -8.64
N TYR A 79 7.47 -16.05 -9.24
CA TYR A 79 6.58 -15.51 -10.27
C TYR A 79 7.25 -15.46 -11.63
N ARG A 80 6.59 -16.08 -12.60
CA ARG A 80 6.97 -16.00 -14.01
C ARG A 80 6.05 -15.03 -14.72
N PHE A 81 6.65 -13.92 -15.18
CA PHE A 81 6.00 -12.92 -16.02
C PHE A 81 6.23 -13.28 -17.48
N THR A 82 5.16 -13.52 -18.23
CA THR A 82 5.21 -13.85 -19.65
C THR A 82 4.61 -12.71 -20.45
N PHE A 83 5.42 -12.07 -21.28
CA PHE A 83 4.96 -11.01 -22.16
C PHE A 83 4.26 -11.63 -23.37
N ARG A 84 2.94 -11.43 -23.49
CA ARG A 84 2.16 -12.12 -24.52
C ARG A 84 2.12 -11.33 -25.83
N ASP A 85 1.64 -10.10 -25.74
CA ASP A 85 1.26 -9.29 -26.90
C ASP A 85 1.11 -7.81 -26.50
N VAL A 86 1.29 -6.91 -27.45
CA VAL A 86 0.93 -5.49 -27.36
C VAL A 86 -0.11 -5.18 -28.42
N LYS A 87 -1.29 -4.78 -27.99
CA LYS A 87 -2.37 -4.37 -28.90
C LYS A 87 -2.45 -2.87 -28.96
N GLU A 88 -2.43 -2.31 -30.16
CA GLU A 88 -2.78 -0.91 -30.34
C GLU A 88 -4.29 -0.70 -30.09
N VAL A 89 -4.61 0.21 -29.19
CA VAL A 89 -5.98 0.57 -28.82
C VAL A 89 -6.14 2.08 -28.99
N THR A 90 -7.21 2.48 -29.67
CA THR A 90 -7.62 3.88 -29.78
C THR A 90 -8.85 4.10 -28.91
N GLY A 91 -8.67 4.84 -27.82
CA GLY A 91 -9.73 5.29 -26.93
C GLY A 91 -10.38 6.60 -27.38
N PRO A 92 -11.37 7.12 -26.62
CA PRO A 92 -12.13 8.31 -27.00
C PRO A 92 -11.29 9.60 -27.11
N ASN A 93 -10.24 9.72 -26.31
CA ASN A 93 -9.36 10.90 -26.24
C ASN A 93 -7.87 10.54 -26.20
N TRP A 94 -7.53 9.26 -26.42
CA TRP A 94 -6.16 8.77 -26.38
C TRP A 94 -5.97 7.65 -27.40
N ARG A 95 -4.75 7.49 -27.89
CA ARG A 95 -4.32 6.33 -28.68
C ARG A 95 -3.11 5.71 -28.02
N GLY A 96 -2.94 4.41 -28.08
CA GLY A 96 -1.91 3.77 -27.28
C GLY A 96 -1.73 2.29 -27.54
N GLY A 97 -0.80 1.70 -26.80
CA GLY A 97 -0.57 0.25 -26.78
C GLY A 97 -0.93 -0.34 -25.42
N VAL A 98 -1.63 -1.48 -25.42
CA VAL A 98 -1.94 -2.28 -24.24
C VAL A 98 -1.12 -3.56 -24.29
N ALA A 99 -0.12 -3.66 -23.43
CA ALA A 99 0.67 -4.87 -23.24
C ALA A 99 -0.05 -5.84 -22.29
N THR A 100 -0.19 -7.08 -22.73
CA THR A 100 -0.75 -8.17 -21.92
C THR A 100 0.38 -9.01 -21.35
N ILE A 101 0.53 -9.01 -20.03
CA ILE A 101 1.56 -9.75 -19.30
C ILE A 101 0.88 -10.79 -18.43
N GLY A 102 1.06 -12.07 -18.78
CA GLY A 102 0.56 -13.18 -17.97
C GLY A 102 1.48 -13.44 -16.79
N VAL A 103 0.92 -13.59 -15.59
CA VAL A 103 1.68 -13.97 -14.39
C VAL A 103 1.30 -15.37 -13.96
N THR A 104 2.32 -16.23 -13.81
CA THR A 104 2.15 -17.59 -13.30
C THR A 104 3.00 -17.80 -12.06
N ARG A 105 2.51 -18.62 -11.12
CA ARG A 105 3.21 -19.05 -9.91
C ARG A 105 3.20 -20.57 -9.85
N ASP A 106 4.36 -21.21 -9.72
CA ASP A 106 4.46 -22.68 -9.67
C ASP A 106 3.72 -23.39 -10.81
N GLY A 107 3.72 -22.79 -12.01
CA GLY A 107 3.01 -23.30 -13.19
C GLY A 107 1.50 -23.06 -13.23
N LYS A 108 0.89 -22.45 -12.20
CA LYS A 108 -0.52 -22.06 -12.19
C LYS A 108 -0.68 -20.59 -12.59
N PRO A 109 -1.70 -20.23 -13.39
CA PRO A 109 -2.01 -18.84 -13.68
C PRO A 109 -2.52 -18.14 -12.41
N GLU A 110 -1.84 -17.06 -12.01
CA GLU A 110 -2.24 -16.24 -10.87
C GLU A 110 -3.10 -15.06 -11.34
N THR A 111 -2.59 -14.27 -12.28
CA THR A 111 -3.23 -13.04 -12.76
C THR A 111 -2.73 -12.66 -14.15
N VAL A 112 -3.39 -11.68 -14.78
CA VAL A 112 -2.96 -11.07 -16.04
C VAL A 112 -2.89 -9.56 -15.84
N LEU A 113 -1.72 -9.00 -16.08
CA LEU A 113 -1.41 -7.58 -15.96
C LEU A 113 -1.58 -6.91 -17.33
N TYR A 114 -2.37 -5.84 -17.38
CA TYR A 114 -2.57 -5.01 -18.57
C TYR A 114 -1.84 -3.68 -18.39
N ALA A 115 -0.65 -3.56 -18.95
CA ALA A 115 0.14 -2.34 -18.86
C ALA A 115 -0.12 -1.50 -20.10
N GLU A 116 -0.53 -0.25 -19.92
CA GLU A 116 -0.93 0.60 -21.04
C GLU A 116 0.05 1.74 -21.24
N LYS A 117 0.19 2.16 -22.50
CA LYS A 117 0.92 3.36 -22.87
C LYS A 117 0.01 4.23 -23.71
N ARG A 118 -0.43 5.35 -23.15
CA ARG A 118 -1.44 6.23 -23.70
C ARG A 118 -0.80 7.53 -24.21
N TYR A 119 -1.10 7.88 -25.44
CA TYR A 119 -0.76 9.15 -26.06
C TYR A 119 -2.03 10.01 -26.18
N TYR A 120 -2.01 11.19 -25.55
CA TYR A 120 -3.12 12.13 -25.56
C TYR A 120 -2.90 13.20 -26.62
N ASN A 121 -3.66 13.13 -27.72
CA ASN A 121 -3.49 14.03 -28.86
C ASN A 121 -3.66 15.52 -28.47
N THR A 122 -4.60 15.83 -27.57
CA THR A 122 -4.89 17.21 -27.16
C THR A 122 -3.80 17.80 -26.26
N ALA A 123 -3.20 16.99 -25.39
CA ALA A 123 -2.17 17.43 -24.46
C ALA A 123 -0.76 17.30 -25.05
N GLY A 124 -0.59 16.57 -26.16
CA GLY A 124 0.71 16.26 -26.75
C GLY A 124 1.61 15.41 -25.84
N SER A 125 1.06 14.78 -24.81
CA SER A 125 1.82 14.06 -23.78
C SER A 125 1.58 12.55 -23.86
N MET A 126 2.63 11.81 -23.52
CA MET A 126 2.62 10.36 -23.42
C MET A 126 2.68 9.96 -21.95
N MET A 127 1.76 9.08 -21.54
CA MET A 127 1.63 8.59 -20.16
C MET A 127 1.65 7.07 -20.18
N THR A 128 2.30 6.47 -19.18
CA THR A 128 2.29 5.01 -18.98
C THR A 128 1.37 4.69 -17.80
N GLU A 129 0.35 3.87 -18.05
CA GLU A 129 -0.48 3.28 -17.01
C GLU A 129 0.15 1.95 -16.60
N ALA A 130 0.65 1.89 -15.36
CA ALA A 130 1.18 0.66 -14.82
C ALA A 130 0.03 -0.32 -14.53
N ALA A 131 0.18 -1.57 -14.95
CA ALA A 131 -0.65 -2.66 -14.49
C ALA A 131 -0.33 -2.94 -13.02
N ILE A 132 -1.36 -3.02 -12.18
CA ILE A 132 -1.21 -3.31 -10.76
C ILE A 132 -2.10 -4.48 -10.42
N ASP A 133 -1.52 -5.56 -9.90
CA ASP A 133 -2.25 -6.64 -9.27
C ASP A 133 -1.94 -6.61 -7.77
N GLY A 134 -2.93 -6.20 -6.99
CA GLY A 134 -2.78 -6.03 -5.56
C GLY A 134 -3.25 -7.25 -4.78
N GLY A 135 -2.34 -7.90 -4.06
CA GLY A 135 -2.63 -9.02 -3.16
C GLY A 135 -2.64 -8.58 -1.68
N ILE A 136 -2.83 -9.53 -0.75
CA ILE A 136 -2.76 -9.24 0.69
C ILE A 136 -1.31 -9.25 1.19
N THR A 137 -0.49 -10.14 0.63
CA THR A 137 0.92 -10.35 1.02
C THR A 137 1.88 -9.59 0.10
N ARG A 138 1.46 -9.31 -1.13
CA ARG A 138 2.31 -8.75 -2.18
C ARG A 138 1.50 -8.01 -3.23
N ASP A 139 2.16 -7.08 -3.89
CA ASP A 139 1.64 -6.30 -4.99
C ASP A 139 2.60 -6.44 -6.18
N LEU A 140 2.05 -6.79 -7.34
CA LEU A 140 2.79 -6.90 -8.60
C LEU A 140 2.52 -5.67 -9.46
N TYR A 141 3.58 -5.13 -10.05
CA TYR A 141 3.47 -4.02 -10.98
C TYR A 141 4.16 -4.36 -12.28
N ALA A 142 3.56 -3.94 -13.39
CA ALA A 142 4.22 -3.95 -14.68
C ALA A 142 3.97 -2.61 -15.38
N ALA A 143 5.03 -1.99 -15.88
CA ALA A 143 4.94 -0.76 -16.65
C ALA A 143 5.56 -0.97 -18.04
N LEU A 144 4.83 -0.52 -19.06
CA LEU A 144 5.30 -0.55 -20.44
C LEU A 144 6.12 0.70 -20.75
N GLY A 145 7.39 0.51 -21.03
CA GLY A 145 8.34 1.53 -21.44
C GLY A 145 8.27 1.83 -22.93
N GLU A 146 9.40 2.18 -23.52
CA GLU A 146 9.52 2.44 -24.96
C GLU A 146 9.66 1.16 -25.77
N GLU A 147 9.24 1.25 -27.02
CA GLU A 147 9.54 0.23 -28.02
C GLU A 147 11.01 0.36 -28.39
N LEU A 148 11.74 -0.75 -28.33
CA LEU A 148 13.12 -0.89 -28.79
C LEU A 148 13.15 -1.47 -30.19
N GLU A 149 14.34 -1.44 -30.80
CA GLU A 149 14.62 -2.06 -32.08
C GLU A 149 14.17 -3.55 -32.13
N ASN A 150 13.77 -4.01 -33.31
CA ASN A 150 13.37 -5.40 -33.60
C ASN A 150 12.11 -5.88 -32.86
N GLY A 151 11.15 -4.97 -32.60
CA GLY A 151 9.84 -5.28 -32.02
C GLY A 151 9.90 -5.72 -30.55
N ALA A 152 10.94 -5.30 -29.83
CA ALA A 152 11.09 -5.55 -28.40
C ALA A 152 10.58 -4.35 -27.60
N TRP A 153 10.14 -4.56 -26.38
CA TRP A 153 9.65 -3.50 -25.50
C TRP A 153 10.45 -3.46 -24.21
N ALA A 154 10.72 -2.25 -23.70
CA ALA A 154 11.20 -2.07 -22.34
C ALA A 154 10.04 -2.34 -21.41
N VAL A 155 10.15 -3.34 -20.54
CA VAL A 155 9.15 -3.65 -19.53
C VAL A 155 9.81 -3.51 -18.17
N ARG A 156 9.21 -2.70 -17.31
CA ARG A 156 9.62 -2.60 -15.91
C ARG A 156 8.68 -3.44 -15.07
N LEU A 157 9.22 -4.45 -14.42
CA LEU A 157 8.49 -5.36 -13.55
C LEU A 157 8.88 -5.10 -12.10
N TYR A 158 7.88 -4.95 -11.25
CA TYR A 158 8.09 -4.77 -9.82
C TYR A 158 7.35 -5.85 -9.03
N TYR A 159 8.08 -6.40 -8.06
CA TYR A 159 7.53 -7.18 -6.98
C TYR A 159 7.65 -6.35 -5.71
N LYS A 160 6.54 -5.85 -5.15
CA LYS A 160 6.54 -5.09 -3.90
C LYS A 160 5.70 -5.78 -2.84
N PRO A 161 6.33 -6.38 -1.82
CA PRO A 161 5.59 -7.06 -0.76
C PRO A 161 5.05 -6.07 0.27
N PHE A 162 3.87 -6.35 0.83
CA PHE A 162 3.26 -5.65 1.96
C PHE A 162 2.99 -4.13 1.82
N VAL A 163 2.88 -3.57 0.61
CA VAL A 163 2.57 -2.12 0.45
C VAL A 163 1.19 -1.79 1.02
N ARG A 164 0.21 -2.68 0.85
CA ARG A 164 -1.14 -2.50 1.44
C ARG A 164 -1.15 -2.47 2.96
N TRP A 165 -0.18 -3.07 3.64
CA TRP A 165 -0.10 -3.04 5.10
C TRP A 165 0.30 -1.64 5.60
N ILE A 166 1.09 -0.90 4.82
CA ILE A 166 1.42 0.50 5.10
C ILE A 166 0.14 1.34 5.10
N TRP A 167 -0.71 1.14 4.08
CA TRP A 167 -2.01 1.82 3.99
C TRP A 167 -3.00 1.38 5.08
N ALA A 168 -3.07 0.07 5.36
CA ALA A 168 -3.93 -0.45 6.42
C ALA A 168 -3.53 0.09 7.79
N GLY A 169 -2.24 0.13 8.10
CA GLY A 169 -1.72 0.72 9.33
C GLY A 169 -2.03 2.22 9.44
N GLY A 170 -1.84 2.98 8.34
CA GLY A 170 -2.25 4.38 8.25
C GLY A 170 -3.74 4.59 8.52
N LEU A 171 -4.59 3.76 7.92
CA LEU A 171 -6.04 3.79 8.13
C LEU A 171 -6.40 3.46 9.59
N MET A 172 -5.76 2.47 10.19
CA MET A 172 -5.95 2.11 11.61
C MET A 172 -5.56 3.27 12.54
N MET A 173 -4.46 3.97 12.25
CA MET A 173 -4.07 5.16 13.02
C MET A 173 -5.08 6.29 12.87
N ALA A 174 -5.56 6.55 11.64
CA ALA A 174 -6.58 7.57 11.39
C ALA A 174 -7.88 7.26 12.14
N LEU A 175 -8.34 6.01 12.10
CA LEU A 175 -9.49 5.55 12.87
C LEU A 175 -9.25 5.65 14.38
N GLY A 176 -8.05 5.33 14.86
CA GLY A 176 -7.66 5.49 16.26
C GLY A 176 -7.75 6.95 16.72
N GLY A 177 -7.25 7.88 15.89
CA GLY A 177 -7.38 9.32 16.12
C GLY A 177 -8.83 9.79 16.12
N LEU A 178 -9.64 9.30 15.19
CA LEU A 178 -11.07 9.60 15.12
C LEU A 178 -11.82 9.12 16.37
N LEU A 179 -11.53 7.90 16.85
CA LEU A 179 -12.10 7.35 18.08
C LEU A 179 -11.73 8.19 19.32
N CYS A 180 -10.52 8.76 19.36
CA CYS A 180 -10.12 9.69 20.41
C CYS A 180 -10.94 10.99 20.39
N LEU A 181 -11.31 11.49 19.21
CA LEU A 181 -12.12 12.70 19.07
C LEU A 181 -13.57 12.50 19.50
N PHE A 182 -14.11 11.29 19.35
CA PHE A 182 -15.46 10.94 19.80
C PHE A 182 -15.58 10.73 21.32
N ASP A 183 -14.48 10.84 22.08
CA ASP A 183 -14.51 10.72 23.54
C ASP A 183 -15.28 11.90 24.18
N PRO A 184 -16.32 11.64 25.00
CA PRO A 184 -17.06 12.67 25.74
C PRO A 184 -16.16 13.59 26.58
N ARG A 185 -14.96 13.14 26.95
CA ARG A 185 -13.95 13.93 27.69
C ARG A 185 -13.41 15.11 26.90
N TYR A 186 -13.35 15.01 25.57
CA TYR A 186 -13.02 16.14 24.67
C TYR A 186 -14.25 17.00 24.33
N ARG A 187 -15.47 16.50 24.58
CA ARG A 187 -16.73 17.17 24.20
C ARG A 187 -17.16 18.31 25.13
N LYS A 188 -16.46 18.61 26.22
CA LYS A 188 -16.79 19.76 27.09
C LYS A 188 -15.59 20.37 27.82
N ARG A 189 -15.13 21.54 27.35
CA ARG A 189 -14.78 22.72 28.18
C ARG A 189 -14.92 24.01 27.36
N VAL A 190 -16.14 24.36 26.95
CA VAL A 190 -16.50 25.79 26.93
C VAL A 190 -17.28 25.98 28.22
N ASN A 191 -16.59 26.45 29.26
CA ASN A 191 -17.24 26.98 30.45
C ASN A 191 -17.37 28.48 30.18
N PRO A 192 -18.54 29.02 29.81
CA PRO A 192 -18.74 30.46 29.75
C PRO A 192 -18.81 30.95 31.19
N GLN A 193 -17.64 31.12 31.82
CA GLN A 193 -17.55 31.55 33.19
C GLN A 193 -17.65 33.09 33.21
N LYS A 194 -18.84 33.54 33.64
CA LYS A 194 -19.16 34.88 34.17
C LYS A 194 -19.09 36.07 33.22
N THR A 195 -20.21 36.36 32.56
CA THR A 195 -20.71 37.74 32.45
C THR A 195 -21.94 37.84 33.35
N ALA A 196 -21.73 38.09 34.63
CA ALA A 196 -22.82 38.61 35.46
C ALA A 196 -22.99 40.09 35.06
N PRO A 197 -24.18 40.54 34.64
CA PRO A 197 -24.43 41.98 34.57
C PRO A 197 -24.52 42.49 36.01
N GLU A 198 -23.65 43.44 36.38
CA GLU A 198 -23.91 44.28 37.55
C GLU A 198 -25.24 45.00 37.30
N ALA A 199 -26.19 44.75 38.19
CA ALA A 199 -27.50 45.40 38.19
C ALA A 199 -27.33 46.87 38.60
N VAL A 200 -28.18 47.70 37.99
CA VAL A 200 -28.32 49.17 38.12
C VAL A 200 -28.48 49.63 39.56
#